data_AF-A0A2H9MC39-F1
#
_entry.id   AF-A0A2H9MC39-F1
#
_cell.length_a   1.000
_cell.length_b   1.000
_cell.length_c   1.000
_cell.angle_alpha   90.00
_cell.angle_beta   90.00
_cell.angle_gamma   90.00
#
_symmetry.space_group_name_H-M   'P 1'
#
loop_
_entity.id
_entity.type
_entity.pdbx_description
1 polymer ?
#
loop_
_entity_poly.entity_id
_entity_poly.type
_entity_poly.pdbx_seq_one_letter_code
_entity_poly.pdbx_strand_id
1 'polypeptide(L)'
;MTDEEYKELYDSVKKNGKSKVVLTLKDRKRIKRLFIGSTGELCVMQKRRKYYGYPIIKDYFDNIVKVEIVKEERKSDVEWYIEDLLKWKRYVLKYRVNGVWNSLKKEAESIMDANLILLKLCSDEIHSHYAAWERAGEIGLPKIEGFKTTTLKTAKCPYLEEIKKAFEEKRSFNYHWRGSYDYSAEGRLEDSGEFNAWFSMEYKGCGNGHYYLLLDGVHAIFAEDD
;
A
#
# COMPACT_ATOMS: atom_id res chain seq x y z
N MET A 1 22.31 16.90 25.08
CA MET A 1 21.83 17.83 24.04
C MET A 1 21.95 19.25 24.57
N THR A 2 22.49 20.17 23.77
CA THR A 2 22.61 21.59 24.17
C THR A 2 21.25 22.29 24.06
N ASP A 3 21.07 23.43 24.72
CA ASP A 3 19.85 24.23 24.60
C ASP A 3 19.64 24.75 23.14
N GLU A 4 20.73 24.94 22.39
CA GLU A 4 20.70 25.31 20.97
C GLU A 4 20.19 24.16 20.09
N GLU A 5 20.69 22.94 20.28
CA GLU A 5 20.19 21.72 19.61
C GLU A 5 18.70 21.47 19.93
N TYR A 6 18.27 21.73 21.17
CA TYR A 6 16.86 21.65 21.55
C TYR A 6 16.00 22.64 20.77
N LYS A 7 16.47 23.89 20.66
CA LYS A 7 15.75 24.96 19.98
C LYS A 7 15.60 24.68 18.48
N GLU A 8 16.67 24.25 17.81
CA GLU A 8 16.62 23.87 16.39
C GLU A 8 15.63 22.72 16.14
N LEU A 9 15.65 21.70 17.01
CA LEU A 9 14.72 20.59 16.95
C LEU A 9 13.27 21.08 17.13
N TYR A 10 13.04 21.92 18.14
CA TYR A 10 11.73 22.48 18.43
C TYR A 10 11.20 23.30 17.24
N ASP A 11 11.99 24.21 16.70
CA ASP A 11 11.60 25.07 15.58
C ASP A 11 11.31 24.25 14.31
N SER A 12 12.11 23.21 14.04
CA SER A 12 11.88 22.30 12.92
C SER A 12 10.59 21.49 13.09
N VAL A 13 10.31 20.97 14.29
CA VAL A 13 9.05 20.25 14.59
C VAL A 13 7.86 21.19 14.50
N LYS A 14 7.98 22.42 14.99
CA LYS A 14 6.94 23.45 14.92
C LYS A 14 6.62 23.82 13.47
N LYS A 15 7.64 24.01 12.63
CA LYS A 15 7.49 24.32 11.20
C LYS A 15 6.80 23.18 10.42
N ASN A 16 7.20 21.93 10.69
CA ASN A 16 6.69 20.77 9.95
C ASN A 16 5.41 20.17 10.56
N GLY A 17 4.98 20.66 11.74
CA GLY A 17 3.89 20.11 12.55
C GLY A 17 4.22 18.79 13.23
N LYS A 18 4.78 17.83 12.48
CA LYS A 18 5.27 16.53 12.97
C LYS A 18 6.59 16.20 12.30
N SER A 19 7.56 15.73 13.06
CA SER A 19 8.87 15.33 12.52
C SER A 19 9.25 13.94 13.00
N LYS A 20 9.79 13.13 12.10
CA LYS A 20 10.43 11.86 12.44
C LYS A 20 11.90 12.13 12.76
N VAL A 21 12.39 11.57 13.85
CA VAL A 21 13.75 11.80 14.33
C VAL A 21 14.43 10.49 14.68
N VAL A 22 15.73 10.41 14.41
CA VAL A 22 16.62 9.38 14.95
C VAL A 22 17.30 9.97 16.17
N LEU A 23 17.08 9.34 17.32
CA LEU A 23 17.75 9.65 18.56
C LEU A 23 18.88 8.65 18.75
N THR A 24 20.11 9.12 18.77
CA THR A 24 21.28 8.31 19.16
C THR A 24 21.49 8.49 20.65
N LEU A 25 21.18 7.45 21.42
CA LEU A 25 21.48 7.33 22.84
C LEU A 25 22.88 6.71 23.01
N LYS A 26 23.46 6.82 24.21
CA LYS A 26 24.78 6.25 24.54
C LYS A 26 24.89 4.75 24.22
N ASP A 27 23.78 4.01 24.32
CA ASP A 27 23.72 2.55 24.18
C ASP A 27 23.07 2.07 22.86
N ARG A 28 22.26 2.91 22.20
CA ARG A 28 21.44 2.49 21.04
C ARG A 28 20.86 3.65 20.24
N LYS A 29 20.41 3.36 19.02
CA LYS A 29 19.57 4.28 18.23
C LYS A 29 18.09 3.98 18.39
N ARG A 30 17.24 5.02 18.43
CA ARG A 30 15.78 4.91 18.46
C ARG A 30 15.13 5.89 17.49
N ILE A 31 14.15 5.42 16.73
CA ILE A 31 13.33 6.29 15.87
C ILE A 31 12.10 6.72 16.66
N LYS A 32 11.85 8.04 16.70
CA LYS A 32 10.67 8.64 17.32
C LYS A 32 9.98 9.59 16.34
N ARG A 33 8.71 9.87 16.62
CA ARG A 33 7.93 10.91 15.95
C ARG A 33 7.61 11.98 16.98
N LEU A 34 7.99 13.21 16.69
CA LEU A 34 7.80 14.36 17.55
C LEU A 34 6.71 15.28 17.00
N PHE A 35 6.05 16.01 17.88
CA PHE A 35 5.07 17.04 17.56
C PHE A 35 5.03 18.10 18.66
N ILE A 36 4.46 19.27 18.38
CA ILE A 36 4.19 20.29 19.40
C ILE A 36 2.78 20.07 19.95
N GLY A 37 2.66 19.90 21.27
CA GLY A 37 1.38 19.79 21.96
C GLY A 37 0.58 21.10 21.93
N SER A 38 -0.69 21.03 22.29
CA SER A 38 -1.58 22.21 22.34
C SER A 38 -1.11 23.28 23.34
N THR A 39 -0.36 22.88 24.36
CA THR A 39 0.22 23.77 25.38
C THR A 39 1.65 24.24 25.02
N GLY A 40 2.14 23.91 23.81
CA GLY A 40 3.41 24.40 23.27
C GLY A 40 4.63 23.55 23.63
N GLU A 41 4.47 22.43 24.33
CA GLU A 41 5.55 21.53 24.70
C GLU A 41 5.92 20.56 23.56
N LEU A 42 7.19 20.16 23.52
CA LEU A 42 7.66 19.14 22.60
C LEU A 42 7.24 17.75 23.11
N CYS A 43 6.50 17.01 22.29
CA CYS A 43 5.92 15.72 22.64
C CYS A 43 6.47 14.58 21.77
N VAL A 44 6.58 13.37 22.33
CA VAL A 44 6.84 12.12 21.60
C VAL A 44 5.53 11.39 21.35
N MET A 45 5.26 11.05 20.09
CA MET A 45 4.13 10.17 19.74
C MET A 45 4.34 8.76 20.28
N GLN A 46 3.27 8.20 20.83
CA GLN A 46 3.26 6.80 21.24
C GLN A 46 3.31 5.88 20.01
N LYS A 47 3.98 4.73 20.15
CA LYS A 47 4.04 3.71 19.09
C LYS A 47 2.61 3.32 18.66
N ARG A 48 2.36 3.29 17.34
CA ARG A 48 1.06 2.98 16.70
C ARG A 48 -0.06 4.01 16.93
N ARG A 49 0.17 5.14 17.62
CA ARG A 49 -0.80 6.24 17.73
C ARG A 49 -0.44 7.34 16.74
N LYS A 50 -1.46 7.98 16.16
CA LYS A 50 -1.31 9.06 15.16
C LYS A 50 -1.52 10.48 15.73
N TYR A 51 -2.22 10.57 16.86
CA TYR A 51 -2.72 11.83 17.41
C TYR A 51 -2.39 12.04 18.90
N TYR A 52 -1.78 11.05 19.56
CA TYR A 52 -1.51 11.10 21.00
C TYR A 52 -0.04 10.82 21.29
N GLY A 53 0.46 11.48 22.33
CA GLY A 53 1.81 11.35 22.82
C GLY A 53 1.96 11.96 24.20
N TYR A 54 3.20 12.05 24.66
CA TYR A 54 3.53 12.56 25.99
C TYR A 54 4.58 13.66 25.87
N PRO A 55 4.53 14.69 26.72
CA PRO A 55 5.58 15.69 26.83
C PRO A 55 6.93 15.01 27.06
N ILE A 56 7.96 15.52 26.39
CA ILE A 56 9.32 15.10 26.68
C ILE A 56 9.81 15.92 27.86
N ILE A 57 10.09 15.26 28.98
CA ILE A 57 10.73 15.89 30.14
C ILE A 57 12.19 16.18 29.79
N LYS A 58 12.74 17.32 30.23
CA LYS A 58 14.08 17.80 29.84
C LYS A 58 15.17 16.71 30.04
N ASP A 59 15.09 15.98 31.15
CA ASP A 59 16.01 14.88 31.52
C ASP A 59 16.04 13.72 30.51
N TYR A 60 15.00 13.57 29.69
CA TYR A 60 14.97 12.58 28.61
C TYR A 60 16.08 12.84 27.56
N PHE A 61 16.49 14.09 27.41
CA PHE A 61 17.54 14.50 26.47
C PHE A 61 18.97 14.39 27.00
N ASP A 62 19.15 14.17 28.31
CA ASP A 62 20.48 14.05 28.92
C ASP A 62 21.20 12.78 28.47
N ASN A 63 20.46 11.77 28.05
CA ASN A 63 20.99 10.52 27.52
C ASN A 63 21.15 10.52 25.99
N ILE A 64 20.76 11.61 25.31
CA ILE A 64 20.82 11.73 23.85
C ILE A 64 22.15 12.39 23.45
N VAL A 65 22.92 11.63 22.67
CA VAL A 65 24.21 12.03 22.10
C VAL A 65 24.04 12.77 20.78
N LYS A 66 23.03 12.42 19.99
CA LYS A 66 22.75 13.05 18.70
C LYS A 66 21.26 12.96 18.35
N VAL A 67 20.72 14.04 17.78
CA VAL A 67 19.39 14.04 17.14
C VAL A 67 19.55 14.29 15.64
N GLU A 68 18.94 13.44 14.83
CA GLU A 68 18.92 13.60 13.38
C GLU A 68 17.47 13.66 12.92
N ILE A 69 17.07 14.78 12.31
CA ILE A 69 15.75 14.92 11.71
C ILE A 69 15.74 14.11 10.41
N VAL A 70 14.83 13.13 10.34
CA VAL A 70 14.60 12.40 9.11
C VAL A 70 13.77 13.30 8.21
N LYS A 71 14.44 13.95 7.25
CA LYS A 71 13.77 14.56 6.11
C LYS A 71 13.20 13.42 5.28
N GLU A 72 11.93 13.10 5.48
CA GLU A 72 11.21 12.25 4.53
C GLU A 72 10.98 13.12 3.29
N GLU A 73 11.79 12.90 2.24
CA GLU A 73 11.46 13.44 0.94
C GLU A 73 10.08 12.91 0.57
N ARG A 74 9.14 13.83 0.39
CA ARG A 74 7.80 13.47 -0.03
C ARG A 74 7.94 12.93 -1.45
N LYS A 75 7.66 11.64 -1.61
CA LYS A 75 7.57 11.02 -2.92
C LYS A 75 6.58 11.77 -3.80
N SER A 76 6.93 11.99 -5.06
CA SER A 76 5.99 12.48 -6.06
C SER A 76 4.90 11.46 -6.32
N ASP A 77 3.78 11.89 -6.89
CA ASP A 77 2.70 10.98 -7.27
C ASP A 77 3.17 9.94 -8.31
N VAL A 78 4.10 10.32 -9.18
CA VAL A 78 4.76 9.40 -10.12
C VAL A 78 5.58 8.34 -9.39
N GLU A 79 6.34 8.72 -8.37
CA GLU A 79 7.10 7.74 -7.59
C GLU A 79 6.19 6.76 -6.85
N TRP A 80 5.10 7.25 -6.28
CA TRP A 80 4.08 6.38 -5.67
C TRP A 80 3.49 5.41 -6.68
N TYR A 81 3.13 5.90 -7.87
CA TYR A 81 2.55 5.07 -8.93
C TYR A 81 3.54 4.00 -9.44
N ILE A 82 4.80 4.38 -9.67
CA ILE A 82 5.87 3.44 -10.05
C ILE A 82 6.05 2.35 -8.99
N GLU A 83 6.06 2.71 -7.71
CA GLU A 83 6.15 1.74 -6.63
C GLU A 83 4.97 0.78 -6.61
N ASP A 84 3.77 1.28 -6.87
CA ASP A 84 2.57 0.46 -6.94
C ASP A 84 2.60 -0.48 -8.14
N LEU A 85 3.02 -0.03 -9.33
CA LEU A 85 3.26 -0.89 -10.49
C LEU A 85 4.25 -2.01 -10.19
N LEU A 86 5.36 -1.70 -9.52
CA LEU A 86 6.37 -2.69 -9.17
C LEU A 86 5.87 -3.70 -8.13
N LYS A 87 5.09 -3.25 -7.14
CA LYS A 87 4.44 -4.15 -6.18
C LYS A 87 3.41 -5.03 -6.88
N TRP A 88 2.58 -4.44 -7.75
CA TRP A 88 1.56 -5.13 -8.54
C TRP A 88 2.19 -6.21 -9.42
N LYS A 89 3.21 -5.86 -10.21
CA LYS A 89 3.99 -6.80 -11.04
C LYS A 89 4.48 -7.99 -10.23
N ARG A 90 5.18 -7.72 -9.12
CA ARG A 90 5.73 -8.78 -8.25
C ARG A 90 4.63 -9.66 -7.66
N TYR A 91 3.50 -9.07 -7.29
CA TYR A 91 2.40 -9.81 -6.69
C TYR A 91 1.71 -10.72 -7.70
N VAL A 92 1.38 -10.21 -8.89
CA VAL A 92 0.80 -10.98 -10.00
C VAL A 92 1.71 -12.14 -10.35
N LEU A 93 3.00 -11.89 -10.64
CA LEU A 93 3.94 -12.94 -11.04
C LEU A 93 4.21 -13.98 -9.95
N LYS A 94 4.04 -13.60 -8.67
CA LYS A 94 4.26 -14.50 -7.54
C LYS A 94 3.08 -15.44 -7.29
N TYR A 95 1.85 -14.94 -7.31
CA TYR A 95 0.68 -15.68 -6.83
C TYR A 95 -0.21 -16.23 -7.94
N ARG A 96 -0.19 -15.65 -9.14
CA ARG A 96 -1.03 -16.10 -10.25
C ARG A 96 -0.62 -17.51 -10.71
N VAL A 97 -1.56 -18.45 -10.65
CA VAL A 97 -1.34 -19.84 -11.12
C VAL A 97 -1.48 -19.98 -12.64
N ASN A 98 -0.93 -21.05 -13.21
CA ASN A 98 -0.90 -21.27 -14.65
C ASN A 98 -2.29 -21.43 -15.27
N GLY A 99 -2.54 -20.70 -16.36
CA GLY A 99 -3.82 -20.71 -17.06
C GLY A 99 -4.89 -19.81 -16.43
N VAL A 100 -4.54 -19.05 -15.40
CA VAL A 100 -5.38 -18.04 -14.78
C VAL A 100 -4.86 -16.66 -15.15
N TRP A 101 -5.74 -15.75 -15.58
CA TRP A 101 -5.40 -14.35 -15.87
C TRP A 101 -4.08 -14.20 -16.66
N ASN A 102 -3.97 -14.92 -17.77
CA ASN A 102 -2.84 -14.86 -18.70
C ASN A 102 -2.67 -13.46 -19.31
N SER A 103 -3.76 -12.73 -19.54
CA SER A 103 -3.70 -11.31 -19.93
C SER A 103 -2.96 -10.47 -18.87
N LEU A 104 -3.35 -10.63 -17.61
CA LEU A 104 -2.73 -9.96 -16.47
C LEU A 104 -1.25 -10.31 -16.32
N LYS A 105 -0.87 -11.57 -16.57
CA LYS A 105 0.54 -11.98 -16.61
C LYS A 105 1.31 -11.23 -17.69
N LYS A 106 0.77 -11.14 -18.90
CA LYS A 106 1.41 -10.43 -20.02
C LYS A 106 1.60 -8.94 -19.69
N GLU A 107 0.60 -8.31 -19.07
CA GLU A 107 0.70 -6.93 -18.59
C GLU A 107 1.78 -6.75 -17.50
N ALA A 108 1.88 -7.69 -16.55
CA ALA A 108 2.95 -7.65 -15.56
C ALA A 108 4.34 -7.82 -16.18
N GLU A 109 4.47 -8.69 -17.18
CA GLU A 109 5.72 -8.93 -17.90
C GLU A 109 6.09 -7.76 -18.83
N SER A 110 5.12 -7.01 -19.35
CA SER A 110 5.36 -5.85 -20.23
C SER A 110 5.93 -4.63 -19.51
N ILE A 111 5.86 -4.57 -18.17
CA ILE A 111 6.47 -3.50 -17.38
C ILE A 111 8.00 -3.59 -17.51
N MET A 112 8.57 -2.73 -18.34
CA MET A 112 10.01 -2.60 -18.58
C MET A 112 10.59 -1.40 -17.81
N ASP A 113 11.84 -1.53 -17.37
CA ASP A 113 12.56 -0.46 -16.66
C ASP A 113 12.65 0.82 -17.50
N ALA A 114 12.78 0.70 -18.83
CA ALA A 114 12.80 1.83 -19.74
C ALA A 114 11.52 2.69 -19.64
N ASN A 115 10.34 2.06 -19.58
CA ASN A 115 9.07 2.78 -19.47
C ASN A 115 8.91 3.43 -18.09
N LEU A 116 9.39 2.78 -17.02
CA LEU A 116 9.40 3.35 -15.68
C LEU A 116 10.32 4.58 -15.59
N ILE A 117 11.48 4.55 -16.24
CA ILE A 117 12.40 5.69 -16.33
C ILE A 117 11.73 6.84 -17.10
N LEU A 118 11.09 6.57 -18.24
CA LEU A 118 10.36 7.58 -19.00
C LEU A 118 9.28 8.26 -18.16
N LEU A 119 8.49 7.48 -17.41
CA LEU A 119 7.48 8.03 -16.51
C LEU A 119 8.11 8.92 -15.44
N LYS A 120 9.22 8.46 -14.83
CA LYS A 120 9.94 9.18 -13.79
C LYS A 120 10.54 10.51 -14.28
N LEU A 121 10.99 10.57 -15.53
CA LEU A 121 11.52 11.80 -16.14
C LEU A 121 10.44 12.87 -16.34
N CYS A 122 9.16 12.48 -16.49
CA CYS A 122 8.02 13.40 -16.54
C CYS A 122 7.51 13.82 -15.15
N SER A 123 8.19 13.45 -14.06
CA SER A 123 7.66 13.65 -12.70
C SER A 123 7.44 15.10 -12.31
N ASP A 124 8.15 16.05 -12.93
CA ASP A 124 8.00 17.48 -12.61
C ASP A 124 6.75 18.10 -13.28
N GLU A 125 6.20 17.44 -14.30
CA GLU A 125 5.00 17.87 -15.03
C GLU A 125 3.72 17.21 -14.48
N ILE A 126 3.87 16.20 -13.61
CA ILE A 126 2.78 15.36 -13.11
C ILE A 126 2.54 15.66 -11.64
N HIS A 127 1.39 16.25 -11.35
CA HIS A 127 1.02 16.72 -10.00
C HIS A 127 -0.14 15.95 -9.37
N SER A 128 -0.50 14.79 -9.93
CA SER A 128 -1.51 13.91 -9.34
C SER A 128 -1.30 12.46 -9.73
N HIS A 129 -1.83 11.56 -8.90
CA HIS A 129 -1.85 10.13 -9.20
C HIS A 129 -2.61 9.82 -10.51
N TYR A 130 -3.71 10.51 -10.77
CA TYR A 130 -4.49 10.34 -11.99
C TYR A 130 -3.67 10.69 -13.25
N ALA A 131 -2.96 11.82 -13.23
CA ALA A 131 -2.09 12.19 -14.35
C ALA A 131 -0.93 11.20 -14.54
N ALA A 132 -0.39 10.63 -13.45
CA ALA A 132 0.61 9.56 -13.55
C ALA A 132 0.02 8.29 -14.20
N TRP A 133 -1.19 7.91 -13.82
CA TRP A 133 -1.94 6.78 -14.39
C TRP A 133 -2.25 6.94 -15.87
N GLU A 134 -2.68 8.14 -16.28
CA GLU A 134 -2.97 8.46 -17.69
C GLU A 134 -1.69 8.38 -18.51
N ARG A 135 -0.63 9.06 -18.05
CA ARG A 135 0.68 9.06 -18.72
C ARG A 135 1.28 7.67 -18.83
N ALA A 136 1.10 6.83 -17.81
CA ALA A 136 1.56 5.44 -17.83
C ALA A 136 0.94 4.67 -19.00
N GLY A 137 -0.36 4.83 -19.24
CA GLY A 137 -1.05 4.22 -20.38
C GLY A 137 -0.48 4.66 -21.73
N GLU A 138 -0.17 5.95 -21.89
CA GLU A 138 0.40 6.50 -23.14
C GLU A 138 1.77 5.90 -23.50
N ILE A 139 2.56 5.54 -22.49
CA ILE A 139 3.89 4.94 -22.67
C ILE A 139 3.88 3.41 -22.57
N GLY A 140 2.69 2.80 -22.62
CA GLY A 140 2.51 1.34 -22.66
C GLY A 140 2.71 0.63 -21.33
N LEU A 141 2.64 1.35 -20.19
CA LEU A 141 2.54 0.72 -18.87
C LEU A 141 1.09 0.37 -18.54
N PRO A 142 0.84 -0.68 -17.73
CA PRO A 142 -0.49 -0.98 -17.23
C PRO A 142 -1.09 0.19 -16.44
N LYS A 143 -2.42 0.31 -16.55
CA LYS A 143 -3.23 1.32 -15.88
C LYS A 143 -3.86 0.71 -14.64
N ILE A 144 -3.18 0.79 -13.50
CA ILE A 144 -3.68 0.25 -12.23
C ILE A 144 -4.23 1.38 -11.36
N GLU A 145 -5.38 1.20 -10.73
CA GLU A 145 -5.94 2.24 -9.84
C GLU A 145 -5.13 2.44 -8.55
N GLY A 146 -4.35 1.44 -8.18
CA GLY A 146 -3.42 1.46 -7.05
C GLY A 146 -3.11 0.05 -6.57
N PHE A 147 -2.03 -0.10 -5.81
CA PHE A 147 -1.68 -1.42 -5.28
C PHE A 147 -2.40 -1.70 -3.95
N LYS A 148 -3.49 -2.46 -4.02
CA LYS A 148 -4.16 -3.06 -2.86
C LYS A 148 -4.27 -4.57 -3.07
N THR A 149 -4.17 -5.34 -1.98
CA THR A 149 -4.33 -6.80 -2.02
C THR A 149 -5.15 -7.26 -0.82
N THR A 150 -5.77 -8.42 -0.96
CA THR A 150 -6.52 -9.07 0.10
C THR A 150 -6.42 -10.58 -0.07
N THR A 151 -6.97 -11.32 0.88
CA THR A 151 -7.07 -12.78 0.78
C THR A 151 -8.45 -13.26 1.21
N LEU A 152 -8.85 -14.41 0.69
CA LEU A 152 -10.06 -15.11 1.14
C LEU A 152 -9.98 -15.48 2.63
N LYS A 153 -8.76 -15.69 3.16
CA LYS A 153 -8.52 -15.93 4.60
C LYS A 153 -8.86 -14.71 5.45
N THR A 154 -8.40 -13.52 5.06
CA THR A 154 -8.73 -12.26 5.76
C THR A 154 -10.22 -11.94 5.69
N ALA A 155 -10.90 -12.36 4.61
CA ALA A 155 -12.35 -12.28 4.46
C ALA A 155 -13.13 -13.40 5.17
N LYS A 156 -12.44 -14.29 5.91
CA LYS A 156 -13.03 -15.44 6.62
C LYS A 156 -13.90 -16.33 5.72
N CYS A 157 -13.46 -16.56 4.49
CA CYS A 157 -14.18 -17.39 3.53
C CYS A 157 -14.35 -18.83 4.07
N PRO A 158 -15.59 -19.33 4.18
CA PRO A 158 -15.85 -20.70 4.64
C PRO A 158 -15.61 -21.75 3.56
N TYR A 159 -15.47 -21.34 2.29
CA TYR A 159 -15.33 -22.22 1.12
C TYR A 159 -13.90 -22.29 0.58
N LEU A 160 -12.91 -22.00 1.44
CA LEU A 160 -11.53 -21.78 1.01
C LEU A 160 -10.94 -23.02 0.31
N GLU A 161 -11.19 -24.22 0.84
CA GLU A 161 -10.63 -25.45 0.29
C GLU A 161 -11.35 -25.86 -1.01
N GLU A 162 -12.65 -25.63 -1.10
CA GLU A 162 -13.43 -25.86 -2.31
C GLU A 162 -12.99 -24.94 -3.45
N ILE A 163 -12.71 -23.67 -3.15
CA ILE A 163 -12.21 -22.71 -4.12
C ILE A 163 -10.80 -23.10 -4.59
N LYS A 164 -9.89 -23.45 -3.67
CA LYS A 164 -8.55 -23.95 -4.08
C LYS A 164 -8.63 -25.14 -5.02
N LYS A 165 -9.46 -26.13 -4.67
CA LYS A 165 -9.71 -27.28 -5.52
C LYS A 165 -10.28 -26.87 -6.88
N ALA A 166 -11.16 -25.87 -6.90
CA ALA A 166 -11.71 -25.35 -8.15
C ALA A 166 -10.65 -24.74 -9.08
N PHE A 167 -9.66 -24.05 -8.52
CA PHE A 167 -8.51 -23.53 -9.26
C PHE A 167 -7.62 -24.65 -9.82
N GLU A 168 -7.36 -25.70 -9.03
CA GLU A 168 -6.58 -26.86 -9.47
C GLU A 168 -7.25 -27.59 -10.64
N GLU A 169 -8.58 -27.74 -10.57
CA GLU A 169 -9.39 -28.44 -11.58
C GLU A 169 -9.85 -27.53 -12.72
N LYS A 170 -9.60 -26.21 -12.63
CA LYS A 170 -10.14 -25.16 -13.52
C LYS A 170 -11.65 -25.28 -13.75
N ARG A 171 -12.39 -25.65 -12.70
CA ARG A 171 -13.85 -25.76 -12.74
C ARG A 171 -14.49 -24.45 -12.30
N SER A 172 -15.61 -24.11 -12.92
CA SER A 172 -16.38 -22.93 -12.51
C SER A 172 -16.91 -23.09 -11.08
N PHE A 173 -17.02 -21.96 -10.38
CA PHE A 173 -17.59 -21.89 -9.04
C PHE A 173 -18.22 -20.53 -8.79
N ASN A 174 -19.16 -20.48 -7.86
CA ASN A 174 -19.75 -19.24 -7.40
C ASN A 174 -20.17 -19.41 -5.94
N TYR A 175 -19.59 -18.63 -5.04
CA TYR A 175 -19.85 -18.67 -3.61
C TYR A 175 -20.10 -17.28 -3.05
N HIS A 176 -21.02 -17.22 -2.09
CA HIS A 176 -21.38 -15.98 -1.39
C HIS A 176 -21.35 -16.22 0.12
N TRP A 177 -20.85 -15.25 0.89
CA TRP A 177 -20.90 -15.29 2.35
C TRP A 177 -20.92 -13.89 2.94
N ARG A 178 -21.29 -13.78 4.23
CA ARG A 178 -21.41 -12.49 4.93
C ARG A 178 -20.34 -12.33 5.99
N GLY A 179 -19.82 -11.10 6.13
CA GLY A 179 -18.93 -10.71 7.22
C GLY A 179 -18.93 -9.21 7.45
N SER A 180 -17.75 -8.57 7.36
CA SER A 180 -17.67 -7.10 7.40
C SER A 180 -18.27 -6.47 6.13
N TYR A 181 -18.23 -7.20 5.03
CA TYR A 181 -18.84 -6.92 3.73
C TYR A 181 -19.78 -8.07 3.35
N ASP A 182 -20.56 -7.86 2.29
CA ASP A 182 -21.17 -8.96 1.54
C ASP A 182 -20.12 -9.44 0.53
N TYR A 183 -19.66 -10.68 0.71
CA TYR A 183 -18.56 -11.24 -0.06
C TYR A 183 -19.07 -12.20 -1.12
N SER A 184 -18.44 -12.18 -2.28
CA SER A 184 -18.60 -13.20 -3.30
C SER A 184 -17.25 -13.60 -3.90
N ALA A 185 -17.11 -14.86 -4.26
CA ALA A 185 -15.99 -15.36 -5.05
C ALA A 185 -16.54 -16.18 -6.20
N GLU A 186 -16.10 -15.87 -7.40
CA GLU A 186 -16.55 -16.50 -8.63
C GLU A 186 -15.36 -16.87 -9.51
N GLY A 187 -15.44 -18.01 -10.17
CA GLY A 187 -14.47 -18.42 -11.18
C GLY A 187 -15.17 -19.08 -12.35
N ARG A 188 -14.69 -18.81 -13.57
CA ARG A 188 -15.24 -19.32 -14.82
C ARG A 188 -14.11 -19.70 -15.76
N LEU A 189 -14.27 -20.84 -16.43
CA LEU A 189 -13.45 -21.19 -17.59
C LEU A 189 -14.08 -20.53 -18.82
N GLU A 190 -13.36 -19.60 -19.42
CA GLU A 190 -13.79 -18.90 -20.64
C GLU A 190 -13.66 -19.82 -21.86
N ASP A 191 -14.38 -19.49 -22.94
CA ASP A 191 -14.30 -20.21 -24.22
C ASP A 191 -12.89 -20.21 -24.82
N SER A 192 -12.06 -19.23 -24.43
CA SER A 192 -10.64 -19.15 -24.80
C SER A 192 -9.76 -20.21 -24.11
N GLY A 193 -10.29 -20.95 -23.15
CA GLY A 193 -9.56 -21.89 -22.30
C GLY A 193 -8.80 -21.22 -21.14
N GLU A 194 -9.00 -19.92 -20.95
CA GLU A 194 -8.47 -19.16 -19.81
C GLU A 194 -9.42 -19.23 -18.63
N PHE A 195 -8.90 -19.48 -17.44
CA PHE A 195 -9.71 -19.50 -16.22
C PHE A 195 -9.62 -18.15 -15.53
N ASN A 196 -10.73 -17.42 -15.45
CA ASN A 196 -10.79 -16.12 -14.81
C ASN A 196 -11.58 -16.23 -13.51
N ALA A 197 -11.14 -15.49 -12.49
CA ALA A 197 -11.77 -15.53 -11.19
C ALA A 197 -11.73 -14.17 -10.50
N TRP A 198 -12.80 -13.87 -9.79
CA TRP A 198 -13.07 -12.59 -9.15
C TRP A 198 -13.41 -12.79 -7.68
N PHE A 199 -13.11 -11.77 -6.90
CA PHE A 199 -13.48 -11.67 -5.49
C PHE A 199 -14.04 -10.28 -5.22
N SER A 200 -15.28 -10.21 -4.76
CA SER A 200 -15.98 -8.95 -4.48
C SER A 200 -16.14 -8.76 -2.97
N MET A 201 -15.94 -7.52 -2.54
CA MET A 201 -16.22 -7.05 -1.18
C MET A 201 -17.22 -5.90 -1.24
N GLU A 202 -18.51 -6.22 -1.30
CA GLU A 202 -19.58 -5.24 -1.45
C GLU A 202 -20.02 -4.67 -0.09
N TYR A 203 -20.35 -3.38 -0.07
CA TYR A 203 -21.04 -2.78 1.06
C TYR A 203 -22.40 -3.44 1.24
N LYS A 204 -22.78 -3.64 2.51
CA LYS A 204 -23.91 -4.50 2.87
C LYS A 204 -25.22 -4.03 2.24
N GLY A 205 -25.78 -4.87 1.37
CA GLY A 205 -27.03 -4.60 0.66
C GLY A 205 -26.99 -3.44 -0.33
N CYS A 206 -25.80 -2.97 -0.73
CA CYS A 206 -25.66 -1.84 -1.66
C CYS A 206 -25.35 -2.27 -3.10
N GLY A 207 -24.76 -3.46 -3.30
CA GLY A 207 -24.37 -3.94 -4.63
C GLY A 207 -23.18 -3.21 -5.26
N ASN A 208 -22.48 -2.39 -4.46
CA ASN A 208 -21.24 -1.70 -4.84
C ASN A 208 -20.17 -1.92 -3.78
N GLY A 209 -18.89 -1.77 -4.12
CA GLY A 209 -17.80 -1.97 -3.19
C GLY A 209 -16.43 -2.09 -3.84
N HIS A 210 -15.63 -3.02 -3.34
CA HIS A 210 -14.25 -3.23 -3.80
C HIS A 210 -14.14 -4.53 -4.59
N TYR A 211 -13.67 -4.46 -5.82
CA TYR A 211 -13.54 -5.61 -6.70
C TYR A 211 -12.08 -6.01 -6.88
N TYR A 212 -11.84 -7.31 -6.81
CA TYR A 212 -10.52 -7.90 -6.89
C TYR A 212 -10.50 -9.03 -7.92
N LEU A 213 -9.34 -9.21 -8.56
CA LEU A 213 -9.03 -10.38 -9.35
C LEU A 213 -8.42 -11.45 -8.44
N LEU A 214 -9.02 -12.63 -8.43
CA LEU A 214 -8.54 -13.76 -7.65
C LEU A 214 -7.47 -14.50 -8.45
N LEU A 215 -6.24 -14.51 -7.96
CA LEU A 215 -5.04 -14.97 -8.69
C LEU A 215 -4.77 -16.47 -8.50
N ASP A 216 -5.16 -16.98 -7.35
CA ASP A 216 -5.15 -18.39 -6.96
C ASP A 216 -6.33 -18.64 -6.00
N GLY A 217 -6.43 -19.83 -5.40
CA GLY A 217 -7.50 -20.12 -4.44
C GLY A 217 -7.48 -19.32 -3.12
N VAL A 218 -6.64 -18.30 -2.96
CA VAL A 218 -6.43 -17.56 -1.69
C VAL A 218 -6.22 -16.06 -1.89
N HIS A 219 -5.37 -15.65 -2.82
CA HIS A 219 -4.81 -14.31 -2.96
C HIS A 219 -5.54 -13.53 -4.04
N ALA A 220 -5.92 -12.30 -3.71
CA ALA A 220 -6.63 -11.42 -4.62
C ALA A 220 -5.92 -10.06 -4.72
N ILE A 221 -5.90 -9.50 -5.93
CA ILE A 221 -5.33 -8.19 -6.23
C ILE A 221 -6.44 -7.23 -6.68
N PHE A 222 -6.36 -5.99 -6.24
CA PHE A 222 -7.40 -4.99 -6.50
C PHE A 222 -7.50 -4.65 -7.99
N ALA A 223 -8.73 -4.54 -8.47
CA ALA A 223 -9.06 -4.14 -9.82
C ALA A 223 -9.62 -2.71 -9.83
N GLU A 224 -10.77 -2.52 -9.17
CA GLU A 224 -11.53 -1.27 -9.20
C GLU A 224 -12.48 -1.13 -7.98
N ASP A 225 -12.93 0.09 -7.77
CA ASP A 225 -14.03 0.46 -6.85
C ASP A 225 -15.28 0.87 -7.67
N ASP A 226 -16.48 0.68 -7.11
CA ASP A 226 -17.78 1.18 -7.64
C ASP A 226 -18.47 2.15 -6.67
#